data_AF-A0A1H6C4X5-F1
#
_entry.id   AF-A0A1H6C4X5-F1
#
_cell.length_a   1.000
_cell.length_b   1.000
_cell.length_c   1.000
_cell.angle_alpha   90.00
_cell.angle_beta   90.00
_cell.angle_gamma   90.00
#
_symmetry.space_group_name_H-M   'P 1'
#
loop_
_entity.id
_entity.type
_entity.pdbx_description
1 polymer ?
#
loop_
_entity_poly.entity_id
_entity_poly.type
_entity_poly.pdbx_seq_one_letter_code
_entity_poly.pdbx_strand_id
1 'polypeptide(L)'
;MLLDAAIHDEYAVSDVPPKRLLVRPAYYVYMSEAATDDDGGDDIATVNFKLTESFLEQIDDTWQGRGFNSRSEFIRYTLRDAVEFPTFDRDELVALLEAEEDIREGRTTSAEEARERFGTSDE
;
A
#
# COMPACT_ATOMS: atom_id res chain seq x y z
N MET A 1 82.54 -10.77 -4.81
CA MET A 1 81.56 -11.44 -3.95
C MET A 1 80.20 -11.20 -4.58
N LEU A 2 79.76 -12.15 -5.41
CA LEU A 2 78.87 -13.27 -5.06
C LEU A 2 77.40 -12.82 -5.12
N LEU A 3 76.75 -13.33 -6.16
CA LEU A 3 75.31 -13.41 -6.43
C LEU A 3 74.52 -13.76 -5.16
N ASP A 4 73.31 -13.20 -5.02
CA ASP A 4 72.15 -14.06 -5.25
C ASP A 4 70.93 -13.29 -5.75
N ALA A 5 70.40 -13.82 -6.84
CA ALA A 5 69.21 -13.38 -7.52
C ALA A 5 68.01 -14.11 -6.89
N ALA A 6 66.92 -13.39 -6.66
CA ALA A 6 65.61 -14.00 -6.50
C ALA A 6 64.59 -13.12 -7.25
N ILE A 7 64.40 -13.45 -8.52
CA ILE A 7 63.16 -13.21 -9.25
C ILE A 7 62.16 -14.26 -8.75
N HIS A 8 61.08 -13.83 -8.14
CA HIS A 8 59.78 -14.51 -7.96
C HIS A 8 58.83 -13.40 -7.50
N ASP A 9 57.59 -13.24 -7.91
CA ASP A 9 56.75 -13.75 -8.98
C ASP A 9 55.54 -12.79 -8.93
N GLU A 10 54.92 -12.59 -10.07
CA GLU A 10 53.89 -11.60 -10.33
C GLU A 10 52.59 -11.91 -9.57
N TYR A 11 52.20 -11.08 -8.61
CA TYR A 11 50.80 -10.90 -8.25
C TYR A 11 50.42 -9.43 -8.47
N ALA A 12 49.91 -9.15 -9.65
CA ALA A 12 49.15 -7.94 -9.91
C ALA A 12 47.99 -7.88 -8.90
N VAL A 13 48.15 -7.11 -7.84
CA VAL A 13 47.03 -6.65 -7.03
C VAL A 13 46.23 -5.73 -7.94
N SER A 14 45.18 -6.28 -8.53
CA SER A 14 44.19 -5.51 -9.26
C SER A 14 43.73 -4.37 -8.35
N ASP A 15 43.93 -3.13 -8.79
CA ASP A 15 43.41 -1.93 -8.15
C ASP A 15 41.88 -1.96 -8.29
N VAL A 16 41.22 -2.75 -7.43
CA VAL A 16 39.77 -2.78 -7.33
C VAL A 16 39.39 -1.47 -6.65
N PRO A 17 38.66 -0.57 -7.33
CA PRO A 17 38.28 0.70 -6.73
C PRO A 17 37.51 0.41 -5.44
N PRO A 18 37.76 1.18 -4.36
CA PRO A 18 37.08 0.94 -3.09
C PRO A 18 35.58 0.92 -3.32
N LYS A 19 34.93 -0.16 -2.87
CA LYS A 19 33.47 -0.32 -2.96
C LYS A 19 32.83 0.93 -2.36
N ARG A 20 32.30 1.79 -3.23
CA ARG A 20 31.57 2.98 -2.82
C ARG A 20 30.31 2.51 -2.12
N LEU A 21 30.33 2.51 -0.79
CA LEU A 21 29.18 2.19 0.02
C LEU A 21 28.13 3.28 -0.23
N LEU A 22 27.22 3.01 -1.16
CA LEU A 22 26.02 3.83 -1.35
C LEU A 22 25.12 3.58 -0.15
N VAL A 23 25.41 4.29 0.95
CA VAL A 23 24.50 4.40 2.08
C VAL A 23 23.32 5.22 1.57
N ARG A 24 22.26 4.52 1.15
CA ARG A 24 20.96 5.16 0.98
C ARG A 24 20.50 5.62 2.36
N PRO A 25 20.17 6.90 2.59
CA PRO A 25 19.56 7.30 3.83
C PRO A 25 18.21 6.58 3.92
N ALA A 26 18.15 5.57 4.79
CA ALA A 26 16.88 5.05 5.27
C ALA A 26 16.41 6.05 6.33
N TYR A 27 15.50 6.95 5.95
CA TYR A 27 14.82 7.79 6.93
C TYR A 27 13.96 6.89 7.80
N TYR A 28 14.49 6.51 8.97
CA TYR A 28 13.73 5.88 10.02
C TYR A 28 12.92 6.98 10.70
N VAL A 29 11.73 7.28 10.17
CA VAL A 29 10.78 8.14 10.88
C VAL A 29 10.21 7.29 12.01
N TYR A 30 10.58 7.63 13.24
CA TYR A 30 10.02 7.02 14.45
C TYR A 30 8.50 7.14 14.39
N MET A 31 7.82 6.01 14.21
CA MET A 31 6.38 5.92 14.38
C MET A 31 6.11 6.16 15.86
N SER A 32 5.34 7.20 16.20
CA SER A 32 4.91 7.44 17.57
C SER A 32 4.26 6.16 18.12
N GLU A 33 4.85 5.63 19.19
CA GLU A 33 4.30 4.53 19.96
C GLU A 33 2.94 4.97 20.53
N ALA A 34 1.86 4.68 19.81
CA ALA A 34 0.56 4.60 20.42
C ALA A 34 0.48 3.22 21.08
N ALA A 35 0.95 3.13 22.33
CA ALA A 35 0.77 1.94 23.14
C ALA A 35 -0.72 1.72 23.35
N THR A 36 -1.29 0.74 22.63
CA THR A 36 -2.55 0.14 23.03
C THR A 36 -2.18 -0.88 24.10
N ASP A 37 -2.23 -0.47 25.37
CA ASP A 37 -2.25 -1.40 26.49
C ASP A 37 -3.46 -2.31 26.29
N ASP A 38 -3.20 -3.56 25.95
CA ASP A 38 -4.22 -4.54 25.64
C ASP A 38 -4.18 -5.65 26.68
N ASP A 39 -5.01 -5.47 27.71
CA ASP A 39 -5.35 -6.52 28.67
C ASP A 39 -6.48 -7.36 28.06
N GLY A 40 -6.16 -8.16 27.03
CA GLY A 40 -7.00 -9.28 26.58
C GLY A 40 -7.66 -9.22 25.19
N GLY A 41 -7.16 -8.43 24.24
CA GLY A 41 -7.58 -8.40 22.83
C GLY A 41 -6.55 -9.03 21.88
N ASP A 42 -6.84 -9.04 20.58
CA ASP A 42 -6.00 -9.65 19.55
C ASP A 42 -4.54 -9.13 19.55
N ASP A 43 -3.59 -10.04 19.30
CA ASP A 43 -2.17 -9.71 19.15
C ASP A 43 -1.96 -8.59 18.10
N ILE A 44 -1.27 -7.53 18.51
CA ILE A 44 -0.97 -6.40 17.62
C ILE A 44 0.21 -6.74 16.71
N ALA A 45 -0.06 -6.84 15.40
CA ALA A 45 0.98 -6.99 14.39
C ALA A 45 1.47 -5.63 13.85
N THR A 46 2.79 -5.51 13.62
CA THR A 46 3.40 -4.33 12.98
C THR A 46 3.57 -4.54 11.48
N VAL A 47 3.11 -3.57 10.67
CA VAL A 47 3.28 -3.57 9.22
C VAL A 47 4.20 -2.43 8.79
N ASN A 48 5.09 -2.69 7.83
CA ASN A 48 6.02 -1.70 7.28
C ASN A 48 5.68 -1.40 5.82
N PHE A 49 5.62 -0.11 5.46
CA PHE A 49 5.29 0.36 4.11
C PHE A 49 6.44 1.19 3.53
N LYS A 50 6.58 1.16 2.21
CA LYS A 50 7.45 2.09 1.46
C LYS A 50 6.56 3.05 0.69
N LEU A 51 6.79 4.35 0.86
CA LEU A 51 6.03 5.42 0.23
C LEU A 51 7.00 6.45 -0.34
N THR A 52 6.54 7.30 -1.26
CA THR A 52 7.30 8.49 -1.65
C THR A 52 7.25 9.52 -0.52
N GLU A 53 8.30 10.31 -0.35
CA GLU A 53 8.36 11.37 0.68
C GLU A 53 7.19 12.36 0.52
N SER A 54 6.91 12.77 -0.72
CA SER A 54 5.79 13.66 -1.04
C SER A 54 4.41 13.11 -0.68
N PHE A 55 4.25 11.79 -0.63
CA PHE A 55 2.99 11.18 -0.23
C PHE A 55 2.92 11.03 1.29
N LEU A 56 4.05 10.76 1.95
CA LEU A 56 4.13 10.77 3.40
C LEU A 56 3.76 12.15 3.99
N GLU A 57 4.23 13.23 3.36
CA GLU A 57 3.86 14.61 3.75
C GLU A 57 2.34 14.85 3.64
N GLN A 58 1.71 14.41 2.54
CA GLN A 58 0.26 14.51 2.37
C GLN A 58 -0.51 13.72 3.42
N ILE A 59 -0.01 12.53 3.80
CA ILE A 59 -0.60 11.75 4.90
C ILE A 59 -0.48 12.52 6.21
N ASP A 60 0.67 13.15 6.46
CA ASP A 60 0.92 13.93 7.68
C ASP A 60 -0.02 15.11 7.83
N ASP A 61 -0.17 15.92 6.78
CA ASP A 61 -1.13 17.02 6.76
C ASP A 61 -2.57 16.52 6.96
N THR A 62 -2.91 15.37 6.37
CA THR A 62 -4.27 14.82 6.43
C THR A 62 -4.65 14.34 7.83
N TRP A 63 -3.81 13.53 8.49
CA TRP A 63 -4.18 12.98 9.80
C TRP A 63 -4.23 14.08 10.87
N GLN A 64 -3.32 15.05 10.79
CA GLN A 64 -3.31 16.22 11.69
C GLN A 64 -4.53 17.10 11.45
N GLY A 65 -4.83 17.43 10.20
CA GLY A 65 -6.00 18.23 9.83
C GLY A 65 -7.33 17.59 10.21
N ARG A 66 -7.38 16.26 10.29
CA ARG A 66 -8.55 15.49 10.76
C ARG A 66 -8.58 15.25 12.26
N GLY A 67 -7.55 15.66 13.01
CA GLY A 67 -7.51 15.58 14.48
C GLY A 67 -7.24 14.19 15.06
N PHE A 68 -6.61 13.29 14.30
CA PHE A 68 -6.16 11.99 14.85
C PHE A 68 -5.02 12.20 15.86
N ASN A 69 -4.89 11.31 16.85
CA ASN A 69 -3.83 11.43 17.86
C ASN A 69 -2.46 10.98 17.32
N SER A 70 -2.46 10.14 16.29
CA SER A 70 -1.25 9.66 15.64
C SER A 70 -1.48 9.26 14.19
N ARG A 71 -0.39 9.26 13.40
CA ARG A 71 -0.37 8.70 12.04
C ARG A 71 -0.82 7.23 12.03
N SER A 72 -0.36 6.43 12.99
CA SER A 72 -0.70 5.00 13.10
C SER A 72 -2.20 4.77 13.32
N GLU A 73 -2.86 5.65 14.08
CA GLU A 73 -4.31 5.59 14.28
C GLU A 73 -5.05 5.90 12.98
N PHE A 74 -4.66 6.96 12.28
CA PHE A 74 -5.25 7.32 10.99
C PHE A 74 -5.09 6.22 9.93
N ILE A 75 -3.89 5.61 9.84
CA ILE A 75 -3.64 4.51 8.91
C ILE A 75 -4.50 3.29 9.26
N ARG A 76 -4.57 2.91 10.55
CA ARG A 76 -5.43 1.79 10.99
C ARG A 76 -6.90 2.05 10.71
N TYR A 77 -7.38 3.26 10.97
CA TYR A 77 -8.76 3.68 10.67
C TYR A 77 -9.05 3.54 9.18
N THR A 78 -8.19 4.09 8.32
CA THR A 78 -8.38 4.06 6.86
C THR A 78 -8.33 2.64 6.30
N LEU A 79 -7.41 1.80 6.79
CA LEU A 79 -7.33 0.40 6.37
C LEU A 79 -8.55 -0.41 6.82
N ARG A 80 -9.06 -0.17 8.03
CA ARG A 80 -10.29 -0.83 8.51
C ARG A 80 -11.49 -0.40 7.69
N ASP A 81 -11.64 0.90 7.44
CA ASP A 81 -12.73 1.45 6.63
C ASP A 81 -12.75 0.83 5.22
N ALA A 82 -11.59 0.75 4.57
CA ALA A 82 -11.46 0.12 3.25
C ALA A 82 -11.78 -1.38 3.23
N VAL A 83 -11.67 -2.09 4.36
CA VAL A 83 -11.97 -3.53 4.47
C VAL A 83 -13.44 -3.76 4.85
N GLU A 84 -13.97 -2.97 5.79
CA GLU A 84 -15.35 -3.10 6.28
C GLU A 84 -16.36 -2.49 5.31
N PHE A 85 -15.97 -1.43 4.62
CA PHE A 85 -16.78 -0.68 3.66
C PHE A 85 -15.98 -0.48 2.36
N PRO A 86 -15.68 -1.55 1.61
CA PRO A 86 -14.96 -1.41 0.35
C PRO A 86 -15.75 -0.47 -0.56
N THR A 87 -15.21 0.72 -0.81
CA THR A 87 -15.76 1.58 -1.86
C THR A 87 -15.47 0.94 -3.20
N PHE A 88 -16.49 0.84 -4.06
CA PHE A 88 -16.39 0.52 -5.49
C PHE A 88 -15.25 -0.45 -5.84
N ASP A 89 -15.49 -1.74 -5.67
CA ASP A 89 -14.50 -2.78 -5.97
C ASP A 89 -14.49 -3.20 -7.45
N ARG A 90 -13.59 -4.15 -7.78
CA ARG A 90 -13.45 -4.65 -9.16
C ARG A 90 -14.71 -5.36 -9.64
N ASP A 91 -15.39 -6.08 -8.77
CA ASP A 91 -16.58 -6.85 -9.13
C ASP A 91 -17.75 -5.89 -9.39
N GLU A 92 -17.85 -4.81 -8.62
CA GLU A 92 -18.78 -3.71 -8.88
C GLU A 92 -18.50 -3.01 -10.23
N LEU A 93 -17.22 -2.82 -10.59
CA LEU A 93 -16.85 -2.32 -11.92
C LEU A 93 -17.27 -3.27 -13.04
N VAL A 94 -17.02 -4.57 -12.86
CA VAL A 94 -17.42 -5.59 -13.84
C VAL A 94 -18.94 -5.60 -14.00
N ALA A 95 -19.70 -5.58 -12.91
CA ALA A 95 -21.15 -5.53 -12.94
C ALA A 95 -21.69 -4.29 -13.68
N LEU A 96 -21.08 -3.12 -13.50
CA LEU A 96 -21.46 -1.92 -14.25
C LEU A 96 -21.18 -2.07 -15.75
N LEU A 97 -20.05 -2.68 -16.12
CA LEU A 97 -19.69 -2.89 -17.53
C LEU A 97 -20.62 -3.91 -18.21
N GLU A 98 -20.98 -4.99 -17.52
CA GLU A 98 -21.95 -5.98 -17.98
C GLU A 98 -23.33 -5.32 -18.16
N ALA A 99 -23.79 -4.53 -17.18
CA ALA A 99 -25.07 -3.82 -17.28
C ALA A 99 -25.12 -2.86 -18.49
N GLU A 100 -24.02 -2.17 -18.78
CA GLU A 100 -23.89 -1.29 -19.95
C GLU A 100 -23.92 -2.08 -21.28
N GLU A 101 -23.33 -3.28 -21.33
CA GLU A 101 -23.45 -4.18 -22.48
C GLU A 101 -24.89 -4.69 -22.66
N ASP A 102 -25.56 -5.09 -21.58
CA ASP A 102 -26.96 -5.52 -21.59
C ASP A 102 -27.89 -4.42 -22.13
N ILE A 103 -27.65 -3.15 -21.76
CA ILE A 103 -28.38 -2.00 -22.30
C ILE A 103 -28.13 -1.89 -23.81
N ARG A 104 -26.88 -1.97 -24.25
CA ARG A 104 -26.50 -1.83 -25.67
C ARG A 104 -27.10 -2.94 -26.54
N GLU A 105 -27.18 -4.16 -26.02
CA GLU A 105 -27.72 -5.32 -26.71
C GLU A 105 -29.24 -5.45 -26.57
N GLY A 106 -29.89 -4.54 -25.84
CA GLY A 106 -31.34 -4.58 -25.62
C GLY A 106 -31.79 -5.78 -24.78
N ARG A 107 -30.91 -6.29 -23.91
CA ARG A 107 -31.18 -7.39 -22.97
C ARG A 107 -31.83 -6.92 -21.65
N THR A 108 -32.11 -5.62 -21.54
CA THR A 108 -32.79 -5.02 -20.40
C THR A 108 -34.30 -4.89 -20.64
N THR A 109 -35.07 -4.82 -19.56
CA THR A 109 -36.52 -4.57 -19.59
C THR A 109 -36.83 -3.21 -18.97
N SER A 110 -37.99 -2.63 -19.30
CA SER A 110 -38.41 -1.37 -18.70
C SER A 110 -38.74 -1.54 -17.22
N ALA A 111 -38.62 -0.45 -16.46
CA ALA A 111 -38.97 -0.48 -15.04
C ALA A 111 -40.48 -0.75 -14.80
N GLU A 112 -41.35 -0.35 -15.73
CA GLU A 112 -42.80 -0.62 -15.65
C GLU A 112 -43.08 -2.12 -15.84
N GLU A 113 -42.53 -2.70 -16.91
CA GLU A 113 -42.65 -4.13 -17.21
C GLU A 113 -42.04 -4.99 -16.08
N ALA A 114 -40.91 -4.57 -15.51
CA ALA A 114 -40.32 -5.24 -14.34
C ALA A 114 -41.26 -5.18 -13.12
N ARG A 115 -41.87 -4.03 -12.81
CA ARG A 115 -42.80 -3.89 -11.66
C ARG A 115 -44.06 -4.72 -11.83
N GLU A 116 -44.59 -4.82 -13.05
CA GLU A 116 -45.72 -5.70 -13.36
C GLU A 116 -45.32 -7.18 -13.18
N ARG A 117 -44.17 -7.57 -13.75
CA ARG A 117 -43.68 -8.95 -13.70
C ARG A 117 -43.34 -9.44 -12.29
N PHE A 118 -42.78 -8.57 -11.44
CA PHE A 118 -42.32 -8.93 -10.09
C PHE A 118 -43.31 -8.52 -8.98
N GLY A 119 -44.48 -7.96 -9.33
CA GLY A 119 -45.52 -7.62 -8.35
C GLY A 119 -45.13 -6.49 -7.39
N THR A 120 -44.28 -5.56 -7.83
CA THR A 120 -43.87 -4.37 -7.06
C THR A 120 -44.58 -3.10 -7.54
N SER A 121 -45.74 -3.27 -8.18
CA SER A 121 -46.51 -2.22 -8.83
C SER A 121 -47.45 -1.47 -7.87
N ASP A 122 -47.73 -2.00 -6.68
CA ASP A 122 -48.69 -1.44 -5.72
C ASP A 122 -48.03 -1.02 -4.39
N GLU A 123 -47.65 0.26 -4.30
CA GLU A 123 -47.81 1.15 -3.12
C GLU A 123 -48.05 2.60 -3.59
#